data_AF-A0A167WKY0-F1
#
_entry.id   AF-A0A167WKY0-F1
#
_cell.length_a   1.000
_cell.length_b   1.000
_cell.length_c   1.000
_cell.angle_alpha   90.00
_cell.angle_beta   90.00
_cell.angle_gamma   90.00
#
_symmetry.space_group_name_H-M   'P 1'
#
loop_
_entity.id
_entity.type
_entity.pdbx_description
1 polymer ?
#
loop_
_entity_poly.entity_id
_entity_poly.type
_entity_poly.pdbx_seq_one_letter_code
_entity_poly.pdbx_strand_id
1 'polypeptide(L)'
;MVHAQNVEFELIRPAIVQAPSPRTSEDSNVPSPLPLDGRPSFGGFLRADSPAVSMASGQGSVPRSPIGEPPPIIRGKPGEPDSIEAHRTRELKWMSLISQVPASQARKNKKIKKLIMEGVPSSVRYLVWAHLTDSKARGMPGIYVQLGKRERVQAFQAIERDAQKCYPDQPQLQTSQGTLVALLQSYLTMVPDIHYETAGLAYIAGRLLILAPDEDAFWIFTSLMDLYLRPWFSVNTSQMEVDGSLFSKALEANDPPVAKKLYVDLGISQTAVCRPW
;
A
#
# COMPACT_ATOMS: atom_id res chain seq x y z
N MET A 1 60.21 -27.83 -6.31
CA MET A 1 60.82 -26.64 -6.95
C MET A 1 59.94 -26.22 -8.12
N VAL A 2 58.93 -25.38 -7.86
CA VAL A 2 58.30 -24.53 -8.88
C VAL A 2 57.88 -23.27 -8.14
N HIS A 3 58.50 -22.17 -8.51
CA HIS A 3 58.35 -20.83 -7.94
C HIS A 3 57.24 -20.14 -8.73
N ALA A 4 56.22 -19.62 -8.06
CA ALA A 4 55.27 -18.67 -8.65
C ALA A 4 54.96 -17.61 -7.60
N GLN A 5 55.20 -16.36 -8.01
CA GLN A 5 55.39 -15.19 -7.17
C GLN A 5 54.10 -14.70 -6.52
N ASN A 6 54.24 -14.26 -5.26
CA ASN A 6 53.27 -13.43 -4.57
C ASN A 6 53.04 -12.14 -5.38
N VAL A 7 51.79 -11.89 -5.76
CA VAL A 7 51.36 -10.61 -6.33
C VAL A 7 50.87 -9.74 -5.17
N GLU A 8 51.68 -8.75 -4.82
CA GLU A 8 51.40 -7.73 -3.81
C GLU A 8 50.40 -6.72 -4.41
N PHE A 9 49.21 -6.59 -3.80
CA PHE A 9 48.23 -5.59 -4.17
C PHE A 9 48.48 -4.30 -3.37
N GLU A 10 49.06 -3.30 -4.03
CA GLU A 10 49.26 -1.96 -3.47
C GLU A 10 47.94 -1.18 -3.47
N LEU A 11 47.49 -0.75 -2.29
CA LEU A 11 46.25 0.01 -2.09
C LEU A 11 46.50 1.50 -2.42
N ILE A 12 46.16 1.91 -3.64
CA ILE A 12 46.26 3.31 -4.07
C ILE A 12 45.23 4.17 -3.31
N ARG A 13 45.71 5.04 -2.41
CA ARG A 13 44.89 6.05 -1.71
C ARG A 13 44.61 7.23 -2.66
N PRO A 14 43.38 7.74 -2.74
CA PRO A 14 43.10 8.96 -3.51
C PRO A 14 43.76 10.19 -2.87
N ALA A 15 44.45 10.99 -3.68
CA ALA A 15 45.04 12.25 -3.27
C ALA A 15 43.95 13.31 -3.04
N ILE A 16 43.84 13.78 -1.79
CA ILE A 16 42.98 14.91 -1.41
C ILE A 16 43.69 16.20 -1.81
N VAL A 17 43.15 16.90 -2.80
CA VAL A 17 43.58 18.26 -3.15
C VAL A 17 42.86 19.24 -2.22
N GLN A 18 43.62 19.86 -1.32
CA GLN A 18 43.18 21.00 -0.52
C GLN A 18 43.18 22.28 -1.37
N ALA A 19 42.10 23.05 -1.30
CA ALA A 19 42.07 24.44 -1.73
C ALA A 19 41.34 25.30 -0.68
N PRO A 20 41.69 26.59 -0.53
CA PRO A 20 41.64 27.29 0.74
C PRO A 20 40.36 28.12 0.95
N SER A 21 39.86 28.16 2.20
CA SER A 21 39.17 29.32 2.77
C SER A 21 40.22 30.38 3.14
N PRO A 22 39.96 31.71 3.23
CA PRO A 22 38.71 32.32 3.72
C PRO A 22 38.28 33.65 3.04
N ARG A 23 37.08 34.15 3.37
CA ARG A 23 36.90 35.48 4.02
C ARG A 23 35.43 35.78 4.36
N THR A 24 35.32 36.32 5.56
CA THR A 24 34.19 36.91 6.29
C THR A 24 33.63 38.15 5.60
N SER A 25 32.32 38.40 5.72
CA SER A 25 31.74 39.75 5.89
C SER A 25 30.31 39.61 6.43
N GLU A 26 30.07 40.28 7.54
CA GLU A 26 28.80 40.45 8.25
C GLU A 26 27.91 41.51 7.56
N ASP A 27 26.70 41.67 8.11
CA ASP A 27 25.71 42.75 7.92
C ASP A 27 24.79 42.71 6.68
N SER A 28 23.49 42.99 6.75
CA SER A 28 22.60 43.34 7.87
C SER A 28 21.14 43.38 7.35
N ASN A 29 20.21 43.35 8.31
CA ASN A 29 18.86 43.95 8.29
C ASN A 29 17.66 43.36 7.52
N VAL A 30 16.69 42.96 8.35
CA VAL A 30 15.23 42.94 8.16
C VAL A 30 14.70 44.35 7.86
N PRO A 31 13.65 44.50 7.02
CA PRO A 31 12.37 44.96 7.57
C PRO A 31 11.12 44.36 6.87
N SER A 32 10.14 43.97 7.69
CA SER A 32 8.69 44.09 7.39
C SER A 32 8.20 45.39 8.09
N PRO A 33 7.05 46.05 7.76
CA PRO A 33 5.78 45.43 7.27
C PRO A 33 4.85 46.25 6.31
N LEU A 34 3.91 45.52 5.66
CA LEU A 34 2.51 45.86 5.22
C LEU A 34 2.29 46.93 4.11
N PRO A 35 1.04 47.08 3.58
CA PRO A 35 0.10 46.09 3.01
C PRO A 35 -0.39 46.52 1.59
N LEU A 36 -1.03 45.64 0.79
CA LEU A 36 -2.14 46.03 -0.11
C LEU A 36 -2.73 44.86 -0.91
N ASP A 37 -4.05 44.97 -1.05
CA ASP A 37 -4.98 44.18 -1.84
C ASP A 37 -4.57 43.90 -3.28
N GLY A 38 -4.99 42.75 -3.81
CA GLY A 38 -4.87 42.45 -5.23
C GLY A 38 -5.26 41.02 -5.60
N ARG A 39 -6.57 40.74 -5.60
CA ARG A 39 -7.16 39.57 -6.28
C ARG A 39 -6.64 39.50 -7.73
N PRO A 40 -6.41 38.29 -8.26
CA PRO A 40 -7.26 37.89 -9.38
C PRO A 40 -7.77 36.45 -9.27
N SER A 41 -8.97 36.32 -9.80
CA SER A 41 -9.76 35.10 -9.98
C SER A 41 -9.10 34.17 -11.00
N PHE A 42 -8.84 32.92 -10.61
CA PHE A 42 -8.79 31.79 -11.54
C PHE A 42 -9.62 30.65 -10.96
N GLY A 43 -10.84 30.55 -11.47
CA GLY A 43 -11.71 29.41 -11.25
C GLY A 43 -11.29 28.21 -12.10
N GLY A 44 -11.75 27.04 -11.67
CA GLY A 44 -11.99 25.91 -12.56
C GLY A 44 -11.32 24.61 -12.15
N PHE A 45 -12.17 23.69 -11.67
CA PHE A 45 -12.00 22.22 -11.67
C PHE A 45 -11.26 21.57 -10.50
N LEU A 46 -11.89 21.57 -9.32
CA LEU A 46 -11.93 20.39 -8.46
C LEU A 46 -13.40 20.05 -8.17
N ARG A 47 -13.96 19.12 -8.94
CA ARG A 47 -15.23 18.46 -8.61
C ARG A 47 -14.92 17.34 -7.63
N ALA A 48 -15.31 17.51 -6.38
CA ALA A 48 -15.47 16.44 -5.42
C ALA A 48 -16.98 16.23 -5.23
N ASP A 49 -17.55 15.26 -5.94
CA ASP A 49 -18.91 14.80 -5.68
C ASP A 49 -18.81 13.55 -4.78
N SER A 50 -18.97 13.75 -3.47
CA SER A 50 -19.28 12.70 -2.50
C SER A 50 -20.67 12.97 -1.94
N PRO A 51 -21.66 12.07 -2.10
CA PRO A 51 -22.98 12.27 -1.51
C PRO A 51 -23.00 11.65 -0.11
N ALA A 52 -22.83 12.49 0.91
CA ALA A 52 -23.22 12.17 2.28
C ALA A 52 -24.42 13.04 2.65
N VAL A 53 -25.63 12.46 2.54
CA VAL A 53 -26.86 13.07 3.04
C VAL A 53 -26.99 12.79 4.53
N SER A 54 -26.81 13.82 5.35
CA SER A 54 -27.24 13.87 6.74
C SER A 54 -28.63 14.49 6.80
N MET A 55 -29.60 13.80 7.42
CA MET A 55 -30.87 14.36 7.85
C MET A 55 -30.89 14.43 9.38
N ALA A 56 -31.43 15.53 9.89
CA ALA A 56 -31.28 16.01 11.24
C ALA A 56 -32.35 15.50 12.24
N SER A 57 -31.92 15.41 13.51
CA SER A 57 -32.58 15.78 14.78
C SER A 57 -33.95 15.20 15.22
N GLY A 58 -34.01 14.80 16.51
CA GLY A 58 -35.23 14.79 17.33
C GLY A 58 -35.16 13.88 18.57
N GLN A 59 -35.12 14.46 19.77
CA GLN A 59 -35.21 13.77 21.07
C GLN A 59 -36.61 13.19 21.33
N GLY A 60 -36.69 12.09 22.11
CA GLY A 60 -37.87 11.80 22.94
C GLY A 60 -38.25 10.33 23.13
N SER A 61 -37.91 9.81 24.32
CA SER A 61 -38.67 8.84 25.15
C SER A 61 -38.86 7.38 24.70
N VAL A 62 -38.31 6.46 25.49
CA VAL A 62 -38.53 5.00 25.47
C VAL A 62 -39.83 4.66 26.21
N PRO A 63 -40.60 3.66 25.73
CA PRO A 63 -40.93 2.57 26.66
C PRO A 63 -40.88 1.15 26.05
N ARG A 64 -40.32 0.25 26.87
CA ARG A 64 -40.45 -1.22 27.02
C ARG A 64 -41.18 -2.05 25.95
N SER A 65 -40.45 -3.04 25.43
CA SER A 65 -40.88 -4.14 24.55
C SER A 65 -41.96 -5.07 25.16
N PRO A 66 -42.74 -5.75 24.30
CA PRO A 66 -43.02 -7.17 24.43
C PRO A 66 -42.15 -7.98 23.45
N ILE A 67 -41.75 -9.17 23.90
CA ILE A 67 -40.94 -10.16 23.19
C ILE A 67 -41.63 -10.53 21.87
N GLY A 68 -41.06 -10.10 20.75
CA GLY A 68 -41.40 -10.53 19.39
C GLY A 68 -40.32 -11.45 18.85
N GLU A 69 -40.74 -12.47 18.12
CA GLU A 69 -39.89 -13.49 17.47
C GLU A 69 -38.65 -12.89 16.79
N PRO A 70 -37.50 -13.60 16.79
CA PRO A 70 -36.34 -13.17 16.03
C PRO A 70 -36.74 -13.04 14.56
N PRO A 71 -36.38 -11.93 13.88
CA PRO A 71 -36.67 -11.78 12.47
C PRO A 71 -36.04 -12.95 11.71
N PRO A 72 -36.69 -13.47 10.65
CA PRO A 72 -36.10 -14.55 9.89
C PRO A 72 -34.73 -14.09 9.40
N ILE A 73 -33.71 -14.89 9.73
CA ILE A 73 -32.40 -14.79 9.12
C ILE A 73 -32.65 -14.76 7.62
N ILE A 74 -32.43 -13.60 6.98
CA ILE A 74 -32.46 -13.47 5.53
C ILE A 74 -31.27 -14.29 5.03
N ARG A 75 -31.50 -15.59 4.90
CA ARG A 75 -30.68 -16.50 4.12
C ARG A 75 -30.84 -15.97 2.70
N GLY A 76 -29.82 -15.28 2.20
CA GLY A 76 -29.82 -14.69 0.87
C GLY A 76 -30.39 -15.68 -0.13
N LYS A 77 -31.38 -15.23 -0.91
CA LYS A 77 -31.98 -16.06 -1.96
C LYS A 77 -30.85 -16.62 -2.84
N PRO A 78 -30.87 -17.92 -3.20
CA PRO A 78 -29.97 -18.45 -4.21
C PRO A 78 -30.09 -17.60 -5.47
N GLY A 79 -28.95 -17.18 -6.02
CA GLY A 79 -28.85 -16.14 -7.04
C GLY A 79 -29.82 -16.32 -8.20
N GLU A 80 -30.57 -15.26 -8.50
CA GLU A 80 -31.40 -15.21 -9.70
C GLU A 80 -30.54 -15.47 -10.95
N PRO A 81 -31.04 -16.23 -11.93
CA PRO A 81 -30.28 -16.65 -13.11
C PRO A 81 -29.69 -15.45 -13.87
N ASP A 82 -30.41 -14.32 -13.92
CA ASP A 82 -29.95 -13.09 -14.56
C ASP A 82 -28.73 -12.48 -13.86
N SER A 83 -28.60 -12.65 -12.54
CA SER A 83 -27.46 -12.19 -11.74
C SER A 83 -26.20 -13.04 -11.99
N ILE A 84 -26.39 -14.36 -12.14
CA ILE A 84 -25.29 -15.29 -12.45
C ILE A 84 -24.75 -15.03 -13.86
N GLU A 85 -25.62 -14.87 -14.84
CA GLU A 85 -25.22 -14.60 -16.23
C GLU A 85 -24.54 -13.23 -16.37
N ALA A 86 -25.04 -12.22 -15.66
CA ALA A 86 -24.38 -10.91 -15.58
C ALA A 86 -22.98 -11.00 -14.96
N HIS A 87 -22.79 -11.83 -13.93
CA HIS A 87 -21.49 -12.08 -13.32
C HIS A 87 -20.53 -12.74 -14.32
N ARG A 88 -20.98 -13.81 -14.99
CA ARG A 88 -20.19 -14.54 -16.01
C ARG A 88 -19.80 -13.63 -17.18
N THR A 89 -20.72 -12.80 -17.65
CA THR A 89 -20.46 -11.82 -18.71
C THR A 89 -19.37 -10.84 -18.30
N ARG A 90 -19.38 -10.37 -17.04
CA ARG A 90 -18.34 -9.48 -16.51
C ARG A 90 -16.97 -10.16 -16.45
N GLU A 91 -16.91 -11.41 -16.00
CA GLU A 91 -15.67 -12.20 -16.00
C GLU A 91 -15.10 -12.38 -17.41
N LEU A 92 -15.92 -12.77 -18.37
CA LEU A 92 -15.50 -12.96 -19.77
C LEU A 92 -15.00 -11.66 -20.39
N LYS A 93 -15.64 -10.53 -20.09
CA LYS A 93 -15.19 -9.20 -20.52
C LYS A 93 -13.80 -8.88 -19.98
N TRP A 94 -13.54 -9.18 -18.71
CA TRP A 94 -12.20 -9.04 -18.11
C TRP A 94 -11.16 -9.92 -18.79
N MET A 95 -11.44 -11.22 -18.91
CA MET A 95 -10.52 -12.20 -19.52
C MET A 95 -10.19 -11.86 -20.99
N SER A 96 -11.19 -11.41 -21.75
CA SER A 96 -11.01 -10.95 -23.12
C SER A 96 -10.11 -9.71 -23.20
N LEU A 97 -10.31 -8.74 -22.29
CA LEU A 97 -9.55 -7.49 -22.33
C LEU A 97 -8.09 -7.67 -21.91
N ILE A 98 -7.82 -8.44 -20.84
CA ILE A 98 -6.44 -8.70 -20.36
C ILE A 98 -5.64 -9.62 -21.30
N SER A 99 -6.31 -10.37 -22.18
CA SER A 99 -5.62 -11.18 -23.21
C SER A 99 -5.26 -10.37 -24.46
N GLN A 100 -6.04 -9.34 -24.79
CA GLN A 100 -5.80 -8.48 -25.96
C GLN A 100 -4.79 -7.36 -25.70
N VAL A 101 -4.77 -6.83 -24.48
CA VAL A 101 -3.91 -5.70 -24.10
C VAL A 101 -2.67 -6.25 -23.43
N PRO A 102 -1.44 -5.93 -23.88
CA PRO A 102 -0.24 -6.32 -23.16
C PRO A 102 -0.18 -5.67 -21.77
N ALA A 103 0.34 -6.39 -20.77
CA ALA A 103 0.44 -5.93 -19.38
C ALA A 103 1.18 -4.58 -19.24
N SER A 104 2.26 -4.40 -20.00
CA SER A 104 3.03 -3.15 -20.05
C SER A 104 2.20 -1.91 -20.47
N GLN A 105 1.12 -2.11 -21.23
CA GLN A 105 0.21 -1.05 -21.69
C GLN A 105 -1.09 -0.97 -20.88
N ALA A 106 -1.32 -1.91 -19.97
CA ALA A 106 -2.60 -2.07 -19.28
C ALA A 106 -2.99 -0.81 -18.49
N ARG A 107 -2.04 -0.22 -17.76
CA ARG A 107 -2.26 0.98 -16.92
C ARG A 107 -2.60 2.23 -17.72
N LYS A 108 -2.25 2.30 -19.01
CA LYS A 108 -2.56 3.44 -19.89
C LYS A 108 -3.84 3.20 -20.71
N ASN A 109 -4.33 1.96 -20.78
CA ASN A 109 -5.47 1.60 -21.60
C ASN A 109 -6.79 2.13 -21.01
N LYS A 110 -7.51 2.97 -21.79
CA LYS A 110 -8.78 3.58 -21.37
C LYS A 110 -9.87 2.55 -21.06
N LYS A 111 -9.93 1.44 -21.80
CA LYS A 111 -10.94 0.38 -21.58
C LYS A 111 -10.71 -0.32 -20.25
N ILE A 112 -9.44 -0.62 -19.92
CA ILE A 112 -9.08 -1.24 -18.64
C ILE A 112 -9.42 -0.29 -17.49
N LYS A 113 -9.03 1.00 -17.58
CA LYS A 113 -9.39 1.99 -16.54
C LYS A 113 -10.89 2.07 -16.30
N LYS A 114 -11.69 2.13 -17.37
CA LYS A 114 -13.15 2.12 -17.27
C LYS A 114 -13.65 0.85 -16.58
N LEU A 115 -13.12 -0.30 -16.95
CA LEU A 115 -13.54 -1.59 -16.40
C LEU A 115 -13.16 -1.74 -14.92
N ILE A 116 -12.03 -1.19 -14.47
CA ILE A 116 -11.67 -1.12 -13.04
C ILE A 116 -12.74 -0.36 -12.25
N MET A 117 -13.22 0.77 -12.78
CA MET A 117 -14.28 1.56 -12.14
C MET A 117 -15.63 0.83 -12.12
N GLU A 118 -15.89 -0.05 -13.08
CA GLU A 118 -17.07 -0.95 -13.09
C GLU A 118 -16.95 -2.12 -12.11
N GLY A 119 -15.76 -2.34 -11.53
CA GLY A 119 -15.47 -3.39 -10.55
C GLY A 119 -14.85 -4.66 -11.15
N VAL A 120 -14.01 -5.29 -10.35
CA VAL A 120 -13.31 -6.55 -10.69
C VAL A 120 -13.98 -7.73 -9.96
N PRO A 121 -14.54 -8.72 -10.67
CA PRO A 121 -15.04 -9.95 -10.05
C PRO A 121 -13.97 -10.65 -9.22
N SER A 122 -14.36 -11.22 -8.08
CA SER A 122 -13.41 -11.86 -7.16
C SER A 122 -12.63 -13.02 -7.79
N SER A 123 -13.28 -13.79 -8.68
CA SER A 123 -12.72 -14.94 -9.40
C SER A 123 -11.54 -14.60 -10.32
N VAL A 124 -11.53 -13.40 -10.92
CA VAL A 124 -10.49 -12.96 -11.86
C VAL A 124 -9.56 -11.92 -11.24
N ARG A 125 -9.75 -11.56 -9.98
CA ARG A 125 -9.08 -10.42 -9.34
C ARG A 125 -7.57 -10.57 -9.33
N TYR A 126 -7.05 -11.75 -8.98
CA TYR A 126 -5.60 -11.96 -8.98
C TYR A 126 -5.00 -11.89 -10.38
N LEU A 127 -5.71 -12.37 -11.41
CA LEU A 127 -5.26 -12.28 -12.81
C LEU A 127 -5.17 -10.83 -13.27
N VAL A 128 -6.16 -10.01 -12.89
CA VAL A 128 -6.16 -8.58 -13.17
C VAL A 128 -5.02 -7.88 -12.43
N TRP A 129 -4.78 -8.18 -11.15
CA TRP A 129 -3.65 -7.63 -10.40
C TRP A 129 -2.30 -8.06 -10.99
N ALA A 130 -2.14 -9.32 -11.35
CA ALA A 130 -0.95 -9.83 -12.01
C ALA A 130 -0.66 -9.09 -13.31
N HIS A 131 -1.71 -8.82 -14.08
CA HIS A 131 -1.64 -8.10 -15.35
C HIS A 131 -1.32 -6.61 -15.17
N LEU A 132 -1.96 -5.92 -14.22
CA LEU A 132 -1.74 -4.48 -13.98
C LEU A 132 -0.36 -4.17 -13.39
N THR A 133 0.20 -5.10 -12.63
CA THR A 133 1.54 -5.00 -12.05
C THR A 133 2.63 -5.50 -12.98
N ASP A 134 2.27 -6.12 -14.11
CA ASP A 134 3.19 -6.82 -15.00
C ASP A 134 4.08 -7.85 -14.27
N SER A 135 3.53 -8.46 -13.22
CA SER A 135 4.26 -9.35 -12.31
C SER A 135 4.82 -10.58 -13.01
N LYS A 136 4.11 -11.11 -14.02
CA LYS A 136 4.56 -12.29 -14.77
C LYS A 136 5.84 -12.05 -15.57
N ALA A 137 6.08 -10.81 -16.02
CA ALA A 137 7.33 -10.46 -16.70
C ALA A 137 8.55 -10.48 -15.74
N ARG A 138 8.29 -10.35 -14.44
CA ARG A 138 9.31 -10.45 -13.37
C ARG A 138 9.43 -11.86 -12.80
N GLY A 139 8.43 -12.70 -13.05
CA GLY A 139 8.35 -14.07 -12.58
C GLY A 139 9.53 -14.91 -13.07
N MET A 140 10.38 -15.35 -12.16
CA MET A 140 11.46 -16.29 -12.42
C MET A 140 11.14 -17.64 -11.77
N PRO A 141 10.82 -18.68 -12.56
CA PRO A 141 10.44 -19.98 -12.03
C PRO A 141 11.46 -20.52 -11.01
N GLY A 142 10.98 -20.89 -9.83
CA GLY A 142 11.78 -21.53 -8.78
C GLY A 142 12.55 -20.58 -7.87
N ILE A 143 12.65 -19.28 -8.18
CA ILE A 143 13.34 -18.31 -7.33
C ILE A 143 12.61 -18.14 -5.99
N TYR A 144 11.28 -18.04 -6.00
CA TYR A 144 10.49 -17.97 -4.76
C TYR A 144 10.79 -19.15 -3.83
N VAL A 145 10.74 -20.38 -4.37
CA VAL A 145 11.05 -21.61 -3.61
C VAL A 145 12.49 -21.61 -3.09
N GLN A 146 13.46 -21.10 -3.85
CA GLN A 146 14.86 -21.01 -3.41
C GLN A 146 15.04 -19.98 -2.28
N LEU A 147 14.37 -18.83 -2.38
CA LEU A 147 14.42 -17.80 -1.34
C LEU A 147 13.82 -18.29 -0.02
N GLY A 148 12.70 -19.04 -0.08
CA GLY A 148 12.07 -19.62 1.10
C GLY A 148 12.93 -20.66 1.85
N LYS A 149 13.94 -21.25 1.18
CA LYS A 149 14.90 -22.20 1.79
C LYS A 149 16.10 -21.54 2.46
N ARG A 150 16.27 -20.22 2.30
CA ARG A 150 17.39 -19.50 2.91
C ARG A 150 17.19 -19.38 4.42
N GLU A 151 18.23 -18.90 5.10
CA GLU A 151 18.19 -18.63 6.53
C GLU A 151 17.01 -17.71 6.89
N ARG A 152 16.47 -17.91 8.09
CA ARG A 152 15.37 -17.10 8.59
C ARG A 152 15.81 -15.65 8.73
N VAL A 153 15.01 -14.75 8.20
CA VAL A 153 15.22 -13.30 8.37
C VAL A 153 15.04 -12.88 9.83
N GLN A 154 15.65 -11.77 10.23
CA GLN A 154 15.57 -11.26 11.61
C GLN A 154 14.12 -11.05 12.07
N ALA A 155 13.23 -10.69 11.14
CA ALA A 155 11.81 -10.46 11.40
C ALA A 155 10.95 -11.74 11.56
N PHE A 156 11.53 -12.95 11.44
CA PHE A 156 10.77 -14.21 11.38
C PHE A 156 9.73 -14.37 12.50
N GLN A 157 10.12 -14.13 13.76
CA GLN A 157 9.20 -14.24 14.90
C GLN A 157 8.07 -13.21 14.87
N ALA A 158 8.32 -12.01 14.33
CA ALA A 158 7.30 -10.98 14.17
C ALA A 158 6.31 -11.39 13.07
N ILE A 159 6.81 -11.94 11.96
CA ILE A 159 5.99 -12.45 10.85
C ILE A 159 5.07 -13.58 11.34
N GLU A 160 5.58 -14.56 12.10
CA GLU A 160 4.76 -15.65 12.65
C GLU A 160 3.64 -15.13 13.56
N ARG A 161 3.96 -14.18 14.45
CA ARG A 161 2.98 -13.56 15.33
C ARG A 161 1.90 -12.82 14.54
N ASP A 162 2.29 -12.06 13.54
CA ASP A 162 1.37 -11.29 12.72
C ASP A 162 0.53 -12.20 11.81
N ALA A 163 1.06 -13.33 11.35
CA ALA A 163 0.30 -14.31 10.60
C ALA A 163 -0.91 -14.84 11.40
N GLN A 164 -0.70 -15.14 12.69
CA GLN A 164 -1.76 -15.57 13.60
C GLN A 164 -2.76 -14.44 13.89
N LYS A 165 -2.26 -13.22 14.14
CA LYS A 165 -3.07 -12.07 14.52
C LYS A 165 -3.91 -11.51 13.37
N CYS A 166 -3.35 -11.43 12.16
CA CYS A 166 -3.99 -10.76 11.03
C CYS A 166 -5.04 -11.64 10.34
N TYR A 167 -4.90 -12.96 10.42
CA TYR A 167 -5.76 -13.93 9.73
C TYR A 167 -6.18 -15.10 10.63
N PRO A 168 -6.92 -14.84 11.72
CA PRO A 168 -7.34 -15.88 12.66
C PRO A 168 -8.22 -16.98 12.03
N ASP A 169 -8.91 -16.66 10.93
CA ASP A 169 -9.82 -17.59 10.24
C ASP A 169 -9.16 -18.33 9.05
N GLN A 170 -7.85 -18.20 8.85
CA GLN A 170 -7.12 -18.82 7.73
C GLN A 170 -5.95 -19.69 8.22
N PRO A 171 -6.23 -20.94 8.67
CA PRO A 171 -5.21 -21.81 9.27
C PRO A 171 -3.98 -22.04 8.38
N GLN A 172 -4.15 -22.08 7.05
CA GLN A 172 -3.06 -22.27 6.11
C GLN A 172 -2.01 -21.13 6.12
N LEU A 173 -2.39 -19.93 6.57
CA LEU A 173 -1.48 -18.78 6.67
C LEU A 173 -0.73 -18.72 8.01
N GLN A 174 -1.27 -19.32 9.06
CA GLN A 174 -0.84 -19.11 10.46
C GLN A 174 0.39 -19.91 10.88
N THR A 175 0.67 -21.02 10.19
CA THR A 175 1.74 -21.92 10.60
C THR A 175 3.12 -21.33 10.31
N SER A 176 4.14 -21.74 11.07
CA SER A 176 5.55 -21.39 10.84
C SER A 176 6.08 -21.79 9.46
N GLN A 177 5.40 -22.75 8.81
CA GLN A 177 5.66 -23.23 7.45
C GLN A 177 4.54 -22.78 6.49
N GLY A 178 3.73 -21.81 6.91
CA GLY A 178 2.58 -21.30 6.18
C GLY A 178 3.01 -20.41 5.03
N THR A 179 2.11 -20.26 4.05
CA THR A 179 2.42 -19.55 2.80
C THR A 179 2.69 -18.06 3.03
N LEU A 180 2.10 -17.45 4.06
CA LEU A 180 2.37 -16.06 4.46
C LEU A 180 3.79 -15.87 5.00
N VAL A 181 4.23 -16.77 5.88
CA VAL A 181 5.59 -16.75 6.44
C VAL A 181 6.61 -16.96 5.32
N ALA A 182 6.36 -17.93 4.44
CA ALA A 182 7.22 -18.22 3.29
C ALA A 182 7.34 -17.03 2.33
N LEU A 183 6.22 -16.37 1.99
CA LEU A 183 6.19 -15.19 1.11
C LEU A 183 7.01 -14.04 1.71
N LEU A 184 6.74 -13.67 2.97
CA LEU A 184 7.41 -12.54 3.60
C LEU A 184 8.89 -12.81 3.88
N GLN A 185 9.25 -14.03 4.30
CA GLN A 185 10.65 -14.44 4.45
C GLN A 185 11.38 -14.34 3.11
N SER A 186 10.78 -14.85 2.04
CA SER A 186 11.38 -14.80 0.70
C SER A 186 11.59 -13.38 0.22
N TYR A 187 10.59 -12.51 0.43
CA TYR A 187 10.67 -11.11 0.03
C TYR A 187 11.73 -10.32 0.82
N LEU A 188 11.76 -10.44 2.14
CA LEU A 188 12.75 -9.75 2.98
C LEU A 188 14.18 -10.27 2.75
N THR A 189 14.31 -11.54 2.34
CA THR A 189 15.61 -12.09 1.91
C THR A 189 16.07 -11.49 0.58
N MET A 190 15.14 -11.18 -0.31
CA MET A 190 15.42 -10.56 -1.61
C MET A 190 15.67 -9.05 -1.49
N VAL A 191 15.02 -8.38 -0.54
CA VAL A 191 14.99 -6.92 -0.41
C VAL A 191 15.32 -6.51 1.04
N PRO A 192 16.61 -6.45 1.42
CA PRO A 192 17.05 -6.39 2.82
C PRO A 192 16.90 -5.02 3.51
N ASP A 193 16.61 -3.95 2.77
CA ASP A 193 16.42 -2.59 3.30
C ASP A 193 14.98 -2.31 3.76
N ILE A 194 14.09 -3.29 3.62
CA ILE A 194 12.72 -3.22 4.13
C ILE A 194 12.72 -3.57 5.62
N HIS A 195 12.12 -2.70 6.43
CA HIS A 195 11.92 -2.92 7.85
C HIS A 195 10.53 -3.52 8.10
N TYR A 196 10.51 -4.74 8.62
CA TYR A 196 9.29 -5.37 9.11
C TYR A 196 9.00 -4.87 10.53
N GLU A 197 8.45 -3.66 10.63
CA GLU A 197 8.11 -3.04 11.92
C GLU A 197 6.63 -3.17 12.26
N THR A 198 5.77 -3.33 11.26
CA THR A 198 4.32 -3.38 11.42
C THR A 198 3.71 -4.56 10.68
N ALA A 199 2.53 -4.96 11.13
CA ALA A 199 1.72 -6.00 10.49
C ALA A 199 1.20 -5.62 9.09
N GLY A 200 1.49 -4.40 8.59
CA GLY A 200 1.03 -3.93 7.28
C GLY A 200 1.45 -4.87 6.14
N LEU A 201 2.70 -5.35 6.14
CA LEU A 201 3.17 -6.30 5.14
C LEU A 201 2.43 -7.64 5.22
N ALA A 202 2.12 -8.13 6.43
CA ALA A 202 1.31 -9.33 6.61
C ALA A 202 -0.11 -9.14 6.05
N TYR A 203 -0.75 -7.99 6.30
CA TYR A 203 -2.07 -7.70 5.76
C TYR A 203 -2.11 -7.63 4.22
N ILE A 204 -1.05 -7.13 3.60
CA ILE A 204 -1.00 -7.05 2.13
C ILE A 204 -0.74 -8.44 1.53
N ALA A 205 0.30 -9.12 2.04
CA ALA A 205 0.69 -10.44 1.55
C ALA A 205 -0.42 -11.50 1.77
N GLY A 206 -1.03 -11.53 2.95
CA GLY A 206 -2.09 -12.51 3.23
C GLY A 206 -3.35 -12.28 2.40
N ARG A 207 -3.69 -11.04 2.06
CA ARG A 207 -4.81 -10.74 1.16
C ARG A 207 -4.55 -11.26 -0.26
N LEU A 208 -3.31 -11.18 -0.73
CA LEU A 208 -2.93 -11.76 -2.02
C LEU A 208 -3.02 -13.29 -1.98
N LEU A 209 -2.52 -13.93 -0.93
CA LEU A 209 -2.51 -15.40 -0.77
C LEU A 209 -3.91 -16.02 -0.65
N ILE A 210 -4.91 -15.27 -0.19
CA ILE A 210 -6.30 -15.75 -0.17
C ILE A 210 -6.91 -15.78 -1.59
N LEU A 211 -6.37 -15.00 -2.52
CA LEU A 211 -6.95 -14.80 -3.86
C LEU A 211 -6.12 -15.41 -5.00
N ALA A 212 -4.83 -15.67 -4.77
CA ALA A 212 -3.87 -16.07 -5.78
C ALA A 212 -3.07 -17.29 -5.34
N PRO A 213 -2.61 -18.13 -6.28
CA PRO A 213 -1.57 -19.13 -5.99
C PRO A 213 -0.31 -18.48 -5.41
N ASP A 214 0.41 -19.19 -4.55
CA ASP A 214 1.56 -18.65 -3.81
C ASP A 214 2.62 -17.94 -4.66
N GLU A 215 3.03 -18.56 -5.78
CA GLU A 215 4.03 -18.00 -6.68
C GLU A 215 3.53 -16.69 -7.33
N ASP A 216 2.28 -16.67 -7.82
CA ASP A 216 1.67 -15.47 -8.38
C ASP A 216 1.53 -14.38 -7.30
N ALA A 217 1.11 -14.75 -6.09
CA ALA A 217 0.99 -13.84 -4.95
C ALA A 217 2.34 -13.18 -4.63
N PHE A 218 3.43 -13.96 -4.61
CA PHE A 218 4.78 -13.46 -4.36
C PHE A 218 5.23 -12.45 -5.42
N TRP A 219 5.02 -12.73 -6.71
CA TRP A 219 5.44 -11.82 -7.78
C TRP A 219 4.54 -10.58 -7.87
N ILE A 220 3.24 -10.70 -7.60
CA ILE A 220 2.34 -9.55 -7.46
C ILE A 220 2.80 -8.67 -6.30
N PHE A 221 3.05 -9.26 -5.13
CA PHE A 221 3.51 -8.55 -3.94
C PHE A 221 4.82 -7.81 -4.20
N THR A 222 5.81 -8.50 -4.76
CA THR A 222 7.12 -7.92 -5.13
C THR A 222 6.96 -6.74 -6.08
N SER A 223 6.07 -6.87 -7.08
CA SER A 223 5.82 -5.81 -8.05
C SER A 223 5.11 -4.62 -7.42
N LEU A 224 4.14 -4.85 -6.51
CA LEU A 224 3.46 -3.78 -5.77
C LEU A 224 4.43 -3.03 -4.85
N MET A 225 5.32 -3.75 -4.19
CA MET A 225 6.35 -3.14 -3.35
C MET A 225 7.25 -2.24 -4.17
N ASP A 226 7.80 -2.73 -5.28
CA ASP A 226 8.72 -1.96 -6.11
C ASP A 226 8.05 -0.75 -6.80
N LEU A 227 6.82 -0.93 -7.29
CA LEU A 227 6.12 0.13 -8.01
C LEU A 227 5.56 1.22 -7.10
N TYR A 228 5.15 0.85 -5.89
CA TYR A 228 4.36 1.72 -5.02
C TYR A 228 4.86 1.69 -3.59
N LEU A 229 4.82 0.53 -2.92
CA LEU A 229 4.74 0.52 -1.45
C LEU A 229 6.07 0.67 -0.71
N ARG A 230 7.20 0.34 -1.36
CA ARG A 230 8.53 0.27 -0.74
C ARG A 230 8.92 1.50 0.09
N PRO A 231 8.70 2.75 -0.33
CA PRO A 231 9.07 3.93 0.45
C PRO A 231 8.44 3.99 1.85
N TRP A 232 7.24 3.44 2.06
CA TRP A 232 6.57 3.44 3.38
C TRP A 232 7.06 2.33 4.33
N PHE A 233 7.74 1.32 3.80
CA PHE A 233 8.28 0.20 4.59
C PHE A 233 9.82 0.16 4.61
N SER A 234 10.46 1.13 3.96
CA SER A 234 11.92 1.29 3.99
C SER A 234 12.36 1.92 5.31
N VAL A 235 13.67 1.83 5.61
CA VAL A 235 14.28 2.55 6.75
C VAL A 235 14.00 4.06 6.71
N ASN A 236 13.82 4.59 5.51
CA ASN A 236 13.59 6.01 5.32
C ASN A 236 12.12 6.36 5.55
N THR A 237 11.82 7.04 6.65
CA THR A 237 10.47 7.46 7.03
C THR A 237 9.97 8.71 6.31
N SER A 238 10.79 9.35 5.46
CA SER A 238 10.44 10.61 4.80
C SER A 238 9.12 10.53 4.03
N GLN A 239 8.83 9.41 3.36
CA GLN A 239 7.58 9.30 2.59
C GLN A 239 6.34 9.42 3.50
N MET A 240 6.34 8.73 4.64
CA MET A 240 5.23 8.77 5.60
C MET A 240 5.05 10.17 6.21
N GLU A 241 6.15 10.88 6.46
CA GLU A 241 6.13 12.26 6.99
C GLU A 241 5.58 13.26 5.96
N VAL A 242 5.98 13.12 4.69
CA VAL A 242 5.48 13.93 3.58
C VAL A 242 3.97 13.72 3.40
N ASP A 243 3.52 12.46 3.35
CA ASP A 243 2.11 12.15 3.15
C ASP A 243 1.25 12.57 4.35
N GLY A 244 1.76 12.39 5.57
CA GLY A 244 1.12 12.91 6.77
C GLY A 244 0.93 14.43 6.72
N SER A 245 1.96 15.15 6.25
CA SER A 245 1.89 16.62 6.09
C SER A 245 0.91 17.04 5.01
N LEU A 246 0.87 16.30 3.90
CA LEU A 246 -0.08 16.55 2.82
C LEU A 246 -1.52 16.30 3.29
N PHE A 247 -1.75 15.20 4.01
CA PHE A 247 -3.05 14.86 4.58
C PHE A 247 -3.50 15.92 5.59
N SER A 248 -2.61 16.37 6.48
CA SER A 248 -2.91 17.43 7.45
C SER A 248 -3.37 18.72 6.75
N LYS A 249 -2.64 19.19 5.73
CA LYS A 249 -3.04 20.37 4.94
C LYS A 249 -4.35 20.18 4.19
N ALA A 250 -4.56 18.99 3.62
CA ALA A 250 -5.83 18.67 2.96
C ALA A 250 -6.98 18.68 3.97
N LEU A 251 -6.80 18.15 5.17
CA LEU A 251 -7.80 18.14 6.21
C LEU A 251 -8.10 19.56 6.70
N GLU A 252 -7.09 20.39 6.93
CA GLU A 252 -7.27 21.80 7.29
C GLU A 252 -8.05 22.60 6.24
N ALA A 253 -7.82 22.32 4.95
CA ALA A 253 -8.52 22.99 3.86
C ALA A 253 -9.98 22.55 3.71
N ASN A 254 -10.30 21.28 4.02
CA ASN A 254 -11.64 20.72 3.82
C ASN A 254 -12.51 20.74 5.09
N ASP A 255 -11.90 20.55 6.27
CA ASP A 255 -12.56 20.52 7.57
C ASP A 255 -11.64 21.08 8.69
N PRO A 256 -11.51 22.43 8.78
CA PRO A 256 -10.67 23.07 9.80
C PRO A 256 -11.03 22.71 11.26
N PRO A 257 -12.33 22.60 11.65
CA PRO A 257 -12.70 22.18 12.99
C PRO A 257 -12.14 20.80 13.37
N VAL A 258 -12.23 19.81 12.46
CA VAL A 258 -11.69 18.46 12.71
C VAL A 258 -10.16 18.49 12.78
N ALA A 259 -9.51 19.23 11.87
CA ALA A 259 -8.04 19.37 11.89
C ALA A 259 -7.55 19.95 13.24
N LYS A 260 -8.17 21.03 13.70
CA LYS A 260 -7.86 21.62 15.02
C LYS A 260 -8.08 20.61 16.14
N LYS A 261 -9.19 19.88 16.11
CA LYS A 261 -9.49 18.90 17.17
C LYS A 261 -8.45 17.80 17.23
N LEU A 262 -8.04 17.24 16.09
CA LEU A 262 -7.08 16.15 16.03
C LEU A 262 -5.66 16.60 16.39
N TYR A 263 -5.18 17.67 15.74
CA TYR A 263 -3.77 18.05 15.81
C TYR A 263 -3.45 18.99 16.98
N VAL A 264 -4.39 19.85 17.39
CA VAL A 264 -4.18 20.82 18.47
C VAL A 264 -4.77 20.33 19.78
N ASP A 265 -6.07 20.04 19.81
CA ASP A 265 -6.74 19.71 21.08
C ASP A 265 -6.35 18.32 21.61
N LEU A 266 -6.20 17.34 20.71
CA LEU A 266 -5.84 15.96 21.06
C LEU A 266 -4.35 15.67 20.91
N GLY A 267 -3.59 16.53 20.22
CA GLY A 267 -2.15 16.36 20.02
C GLY A 267 -1.76 15.10 19.24
N ILE A 268 -2.67 14.52 18.46
CA ILE A 268 -2.38 13.32 17.66
C ILE A 268 -1.52 13.76 16.47
N SER A 269 -0.36 13.12 16.25
CA SER A 269 0.47 13.47 15.09
C SER A 269 -0.18 13.03 13.78
N GLN A 270 0.03 13.81 12.73
CA GLN A 270 -0.42 13.48 11.37
C GLN A 270 0.03 12.08 10.91
N THR A 271 1.28 11.71 11.23
CA THR A 271 1.83 10.39 10.92
C THR A 271 1.11 9.28 11.67
N ALA A 272 0.71 9.50 12.93
CA ALA A 272 -0.04 8.49 13.68
C ALA A 272 -1.43 8.24 13.09
N VAL A 273 -2.07 9.25 12.51
CA VAL A 273 -3.35 9.12 11.81
C VAL A 273 -3.17 8.33 10.50
N CYS A 274 -2.15 8.65 9.72
CA CYS A 274 -1.95 8.07 8.39
C CYS A 274 -1.32 6.67 8.42
N ARG A 275 -0.52 6.34 9.43
CA ARG A 275 0.25 5.08 9.45
C ARG A 275 -0.58 3.79 9.31
N PRO A 276 -1.82 3.68 9.83
CA PRO A 276 -2.65 2.50 9.61
C PRO A 276 -3.27 2.39 8.21
N TRP A 277 -3.32 3.48 7.43
CA TRP A 277 -3.90 3.53 6.08
C TRP A 277 -2.87 3.14 5.02
#